data_AF-A0AA91ZTW3-F1
#
_entry.id   AF-A0AA91ZTW3-F1
#
_cell.length_a   1.000
_cell.length_b   1.000
_cell.length_c   1.000
_cell.angle_alpha   90.00
_cell.angle_beta   90.00
_cell.angle_gamma   90.00
#
_symmetry.space_group_name_H-M   'P 1'
#
loop_
_entity.id
_entity.type
_entity.pdbx_description
1 polymer ?
#
loop_
_entity_poly.entity_id
_entity_poly.type
_entity_poly.pdbx_seq_one_letter_code
_entity_poly.pdbx_strand_id
1 'polypeptide(L)'
;MDKMVLEVLSKYGIRPQKCTLIRNKEDRSVWKVEGKKGKFVLKLVSAEKAQKISNVTLFLSGKGIPVIPVVPTLKGDFVVRSKKKIFRSLSMV
;
A
#
# COMPACT_ATOMS: atom_id res chain seq x y z
N MET A 1 -3.13 16.65 6.02
CA MET A 1 -2.84 15.27 5.57
C MET A 1 -3.65 14.30 6.43
N ASP A 2 -4.33 13.32 5.84
CA ASP A 2 -5.22 12.40 6.58
C ASP A 2 -4.43 11.60 7.64
N LYS A 3 -4.81 11.73 8.92
CA LYS A 3 -4.12 11.09 10.06
C LYS A 3 -4.06 9.57 9.90
N MET A 4 -5.06 8.96 9.27
CA MET A 4 -5.12 7.54 9.01
C MET A 4 -4.05 7.09 7.99
N VAL A 5 -3.83 7.88 6.93
CA VAL A 5 -2.81 7.56 5.91
C VAL A 5 -1.41 7.61 6.52
N LEU A 6 -1.14 8.61 7.37
CA LEU A 6 0.12 8.71 8.11
C LEU A 6 0.36 7.52 9.05
N GLU A 7 -0.66 7.11 9.79
CA GLU A 7 -0.60 5.91 10.67
C GLU A 7 -0.31 4.64 9.88
N VAL A 8 -0.90 4.48 8.70
CA VAL A 8 -0.64 3.31 7.84
C VAL A 8 0.79 3.35 7.32
N LEU A 9 1.25 4.49 6.81
CA LEU A 9 2.61 4.65 6.25
C LEU A 9 3.71 4.42 7.29
N SER A 10 3.47 4.77 8.56
CA SER A 10 4.45 4.50 9.62
C SER A 10 4.71 3.01 9.83
N LYS A 11 3.70 2.14 9.62
CA LYS A 11 3.86 0.68 9.69
C LYS A 11 4.71 0.12 8.56
N TYR A 12 4.84 0.84 7.45
CA TYR A 12 5.78 0.54 6.35
C TYR A 12 7.14 1.23 6.53
N GLY A 13 7.36 1.96 7.63
CA GLY A 13 8.59 2.72 7.85
C GLY A 13 8.78 3.90 6.88
N ILE A 14 7.69 4.38 6.27
CA ILE A 14 7.72 5.45 5.28
C ILE A 14 7.31 6.76 5.95
N ARG A 15 8.22 7.74 5.88
CA ARG A 15 7.93 9.13 6.26
C ARG A 15 7.65 9.94 4.99
N PRO A 16 6.38 10.24 4.69
CA PRO A 16 6.04 10.98 3.49
C PRO A 16 6.40 12.46 3.63
N GLN A 17 6.98 13.02 2.57
CA GLN A 17 7.11 14.46 2.38
C GLN A 17 5.86 15.04 1.74
N LYS A 18 5.24 14.29 0.82
CA LYS A 18 4.00 14.69 0.13
C LYS A 18 3.09 13.49 -0.07
N CYS A 19 1.80 13.67 0.16
CA CYS A 19 0.76 12.70 -0.15
C CYS A 19 -0.32 13.36 -1.02
N THR A 20 -0.64 12.77 -2.16
CA THR A 20 -1.66 13.26 -3.08
C THR A 20 -2.68 12.17 -3.33
N LEU A 21 -3.95 12.44 -3.03
CA LEU A 21 -5.05 11.53 -3.36
C LEU A 21 -5.28 11.59 -4.88
N ILE A 22 -5.05 10.47 -5.57
CA ILE A 22 -5.22 10.36 -7.03
C ILE A 22 -6.64 9.89 -7.37
N ARG A 23 -7.21 9.05 -6.49
CA ARG A 23 -8.54 8.47 -6.70
C ARG A 23 -9.25 8.28 -5.38
N ASN A 24 -10.49 8.73 -5.29
CA ASN A 24 -11.36 8.55 -4.13
C ASN A 24 -12.63 7.79 -4.54
N LYS A 25 -12.71 6.51 -4.21
CA LYS A 25 -13.95 5.73 -4.26
C LYS A 25 -14.16 5.07 -2.89
N GLU A 26 -15.42 4.80 -2.58
CA GLU A 26 -15.86 4.24 -1.31
C GLU A 26 -15.12 2.95 -0.93
N ASP A 27 -14.89 2.06 -1.89
CA ASP A 27 -14.20 0.78 -1.72
C ASP A 27 -12.74 0.78 -2.18
N ARG A 28 -12.31 1.86 -2.85
CA ARG A 28 -10.99 1.96 -3.49
C ARG A 28 -10.49 3.39 -3.59
N SER A 29 -9.56 3.71 -2.70
CA SER A 29 -8.83 4.97 -2.74
C SER A 29 -7.35 4.75 -3.03
N VAL A 30 -6.73 5.69 -3.76
CA VAL A 30 -5.33 5.58 -4.19
C VAL A 30 -4.63 6.89 -3.89
N TRP A 31 -3.51 6.80 -3.17
CA TRP A 31 -2.65 7.94 -2.86
C TRP A 31 -1.28 7.75 -3.51
N LYS A 32 -0.78 8.81 -4.14
CA LYS A 32 0.64 8.99 -4.44
C LYS A 32 1.33 9.43 -3.16
N VAL A 33 2.43 8.79 -2.81
CA VAL A 33 3.21 9.07 -1.61
C VAL A 33 4.64 9.33 -2.03
N GLU A 34 5.14 10.52 -1.78
CA GLU A 34 6.52 10.90 -2.07
C GLU A 34 7.27 10.98 -0.74
N GLY A 35 8.33 10.19 -0.58
CA GLY A 35 9.18 10.18 0.59
C GLY A 35 10.65 10.23 0.22
N LYS A 36 11.53 10.35 1.22
CA LYS A 36 12.99 10.43 1.01
C LYS A 36 13.57 9.23 0.24
N LYS A 37 12.95 8.06 0.38
CA LYS A 37 13.39 6.80 -0.24
C LYS A 37 12.82 6.58 -1.64
N GLY A 38 11.97 7.48 -2.14
CA GLY A 38 11.36 7.36 -3.47
C GLY A 38 9.86 7.64 -3.48
N LYS A 39 9.23 7.24 -4.57
CA LYS A 39 7.80 7.41 -4.81
C LYS A 39 7.09 6.08 -4.61
N PHE A 40 5.92 6.18 -4.00
CA PHE A 40 5.12 5.04 -3.64
C PHE A 40 3.65 5.28 -3.96
N VAL A 41 2.90 4.20 -4.09
CA VAL A 41 1.46 4.23 -4.25
C VAL A 41 0.83 3.43 -3.12
N LEU A 42 0.01 4.10 -2.31
CA LEU A 42 -0.80 3.47 -1.27
C LEU A 42 -2.21 3.22 -1.83
N LYS A 43 -2.76 2.02 -1.65
CA LYS A 43 -4.10 1.65 -2.14
C LYS A 43 -4.98 1.15 -0.99
N LEU A 44 -6.12 1.77 -0.78
CA LEU A 44 -7.21 1.21 0.03
C LEU A 44 -7.98 0.19 -0.82
N VAL A 45 -8.20 -1.02 -0.31
CA VAL A 45 -9.03 -2.07 -0.92
C VAL A 45 -9.69 -2.92 0.15
N SER A 46 -10.74 -3.68 -0.19
CA SER A 46 -11.37 -4.61 0.77
C SER A 46 -10.41 -5.71 1.27
N ALA A 47 -10.66 -6.24 2.46
CA ALA A 47 -9.84 -7.30 3.10
C ALA A 47 -9.55 -8.47 2.18
N GLU A 48 -10.63 -8.98 1.58
CA GLU A 48 -10.62 -10.19 0.75
C GLU A 48 -9.77 -9.97 -0.51
N LYS A 49 -9.90 -8.79 -1.14
CA LYS A 49 -9.09 -8.41 -2.30
C LYS A 49 -7.64 -8.17 -1.92
N ALA A 50 -7.37 -7.57 -0.75
CA ALA A 50 -6.01 -7.27 -0.31
C ALA A 50 -5.14 -8.53 -0.23
N GLN A 51 -5.65 -9.59 0.43
CA GLN A 51 -4.92 -10.85 0.57
C GLN A 51 -4.70 -11.54 -0.78
N LYS A 52 -5.77 -11.69 -1.57
CA LYS A 52 -5.70 -12.33 -2.89
C LYS A 52 -4.66 -11.67 -3.78
N ILE A 53 -4.65 -10.34 -3.88
CA ILE A 53 -3.73 -9.67 -4.80
C ILE A 53 -2.28 -9.72 -4.29
N SER A 54 -2.04 -9.64 -2.97
CA SER A 54 -0.68 -9.83 -2.43
C SER A 54 -0.13 -11.22 -2.75
N ASN A 55 -0.92 -12.28 -2.54
CA ASN A 55 -0.53 -13.65 -2.86
C ASN A 55 -0.23 -13.85 -4.36
N VAL A 56 -1.12 -13.34 -5.24
CA VAL A 56 -0.91 -13.41 -6.69
C VAL A 56 0.34 -12.65 -7.11
N THR A 57 0.57 -11.46 -6.53
CA THR A 57 1.74 -10.64 -6.88
C THR A 57 3.04 -11.34 -6.47
N LEU A 58 3.09 -11.93 -5.26
CA LEU A 58 4.23 -12.70 -4.79
C LEU A 58 4.48 -13.95 -5.66
N PHE A 59 3.42 -14.66 -6.02
CA PHE A 59 3.52 -15.83 -6.90
C PHE A 59 4.10 -15.49 -8.28
N LEU A 60 3.54 -14.46 -8.93
CA LEU A 60 4.02 -14.01 -10.25
C LEU A 60 5.46 -13.51 -10.19
N SER A 61 5.80 -12.73 -9.16
CA SER A 61 7.18 -12.27 -8.93
C SER A 61 8.14 -13.45 -8.73
N GLY A 62 7.74 -14.49 -7.97
CA GLY A 62 8.54 -15.70 -7.77
C GLY A 62 8.71 -16.55 -9.03
N LYS A 63 7.89 -16.33 -10.06
CA LYS A 63 8.03 -16.92 -11.40
C LYS A 63 8.83 -16.06 -12.37
N GLY A 64 9.41 -14.93 -11.91
CA GLY A 64 10.13 -13.99 -12.76
C GLY A 64 9.24 -13.14 -13.67
N ILE A 65 7.91 -13.19 -13.48
CA ILE A 65 6.98 -12.37 -14.26
C ILE A 65 7.05 -10.93 -13.71
N PRO A 66 7.28 -9.92 -14.57
CA PRO A 66 7.37 -8.53 -14.14
C PRO A 66 6.02 -8.07 -13.61
N VAL A 67 5.98 -7.77 -12.32
CA VAL A 67 4.81 -7.24 -11.61
C VAL A 67 5.24 -6.06 -10.76
N ILE A 68 4.29 -5.17 -10.45
CA ILE A 68 4.57 -4.03 -9.57
C ILE A 68 4.96 -4.57 -8.19
N PRO A 69 6.17 -4.27 -7.70
CA PRO A 69 6.64 -4.82 -6.43
C PRO A 69 5.78 -4.30 -5.29
N VAL A 70 5.55 -5.20 -4.35
CA VAL A 70 4.77 -4.92 -3.16
C VAL A 70 5.73 -4.75 -2.00
N VAL A 71 5.68 -3.58 -1.35
CA VAL A 71 6.48 -3.29 -0.17
C VAL A 71 5.76 -3.87 1.06
N PRO A 72 6.35 -4.83 1.78
CA PRO A 72 5.81 -5.31 3.05
C PRO A 72 5.94 -4.23 4.14
N THR A 73 5.13 -4.35 5.18
CA THR A 73 5.32 -3.58 6.43
C THR A 73 6.60 -4.00 7.13
N LEU A 74 7.00 -3.25 8.17
CA LEU A 74 8.13 -3.59 9.03
C LEU A 74 7.97 -4.94 9.75
N LYS A 75 6.75 -5.49 9.81
CA LYS A 75 6.46 -6.81 10.39
C LYS A 75 6.40 -7.94 9.35
N GLY A 76 6.57 -7.63 8.06
CA GLY A 76 6.40 -8.57 6.96
C GLY A 76 4.97 -8.67 6.43
N ASP A 77 4.00 -7.99 7.04
CA ASP A 77 2.60 -8.01 6.57
C ASP A 77 2.45 -7.21 5.26
N PHE A 78 1.60 -7.69 4.36
CA PHE A 78 1.28 -6.99 3.10
C PHE A 78 -0.04 -6.20 3.16
N VAL A 79 -0.72 -6.24 4.31
CA VAL A 79 -2.03 -5.66 4.54
C VAL A 79 -2.06 -5.00 5.91
N VAL A 80 -2.57 -3.78 5.98
CA VAL A 80 -2.71 -3.03 7.24
C VAL A 80 -4.18 -2.74 7.50
N ARG A 81 -4.68 -3.10 8.69
CA ARG A 81 -6.00 -2.64 9.18
C ARG A 81 -5.84 -1.38 10.05
N SER A 82 -6.71 -0.39 9.85
CA SER A 82 -6.84 0.78 10.74
C SER A 82 -8.31 1.18 10.89
N LYS A 83 -8.78 1.22 12.16
CA LYS A 83 -10.09 1.71 12.66
C LYS A 83 -11.40 1.18 12.05
N LYS A 84 -11.36 0.43 10.94
CA LYS A 84 -12.42 -0.33 10.19
C LYS A 84 -12.10 -0.42 8.68
N LYS A 85 -11.06 0.29 8.23
CA LYS A 85 -10.60 0.32 6.84
C LYS A 85 -9.35 -0.55 6.66
N ILE A 86 -9.21 -1.14 5.47
CA ILE A 86 -8.10 -2.02 5.12
C ILE A 86 -7.31 -1.42 3.98
N PHE A 87 -6.02 -1.28 4.21
CA PHE A 87 -5.07 -0.75 3.27
C PHE A 87 -4.26 -1.89 2.72
N ARG A 88 -4.25 -2.02 1.39
CA ARG A 88 -3.33 -2.87 0.69
C ARG A 88 -2.02 -2.12 0.49
N SER A 89 -0.96 -2.85 0.82
CA SER A 89 0.32 -2.92 0.13
C SER A 89 0.73 -1.68 -0.66
N LEU A 90 1.73 -1.02 -0.10
CA LEU A 90 2.39 0.10 -0.73
C LEU A 90 3.27 -0.42 -1.88
N SER A 91 3.18 0.18 -3.06
CA SER A 91 3.97 -0.20 -4.23
C SER A 91 5.01 0.87 -4.52
N MET A 92 6.25 0.48 -4.79
CA MET A 92 7.29 1.41 -5.26
C MET A 92 7.11 1.66 -6.76
N VAL A 93 7.20 2.93 -7.18
CA VAL A 93 7.07 3.38 -8.57
C VAL A 93 8.27 4.24 -8.95
#